data_AF-A0A482VUF6-F1
#
_entry.id   AF-A0A482VUF6-F1
#
_cell.length_a   1.000
_cell.length_b   1.000
_cell.length_c   1.000
_cell.angle_alpha   90.00
_cell.angle_beta   90.00
_cell.angle_gamma   90.00
#
_symmetry.space_group_name_H-M   'P 1'
#
loop_
_entity.id
_entity.type
_entity.pdbx_description
1 polymer ?
#
loop_
_entity_poly.entity_id
_entity_poly.type
_entity_poly.pdbx_seq_one_letter_code
_entity_poly.pdbx_strand_id
1 'polypeptide(L)'
;CASNNNITWTEIFNYIRGTEGDRLLALYGNRTNILEPKLTYVPHILFNGIFNETVEDEARNDFLSTVRIIRRDIGNFVVHMDLKNIMVTRYIHAY
;
A
#
# COMPACT_ATOMS: atom_id res chain seq x y z
N CYS A 1 -6.68 5.43 16.43
CA CYS A 1 -6.95 5.30 14.98
C CYS A 1 -8.36 4.76 14.73
N ALA A 2 -8.68 3.49 15.02
CA ALA A 2 -10.03 2.93 14.83
C ALA A 2 -11.12 3.76 15.55
N SER A 3 -10.91 4.04 16.85
CA SER A 3 -11.81 4.92 17.62
C SER A 3 -11.94 6.33 17.02
N ASN A 4 -10.87 6.93 16.50
CA ASN A 4 -10.92 8.26 15.85
C ASN A 4 -11.73 8.25 14.55
N ASN A 5 -11.95 7.08 13.96
CA ASN A 5 -12.74 6.89 12.75
C ASN A 5 -14.11 6.27 13.04
N ASN A 6 -14.53 6.21 14.31
CA ASN A 6 -15.78 5.58 14.75
C ASN A 6 -15.90 4.10 14.33
N ILE A 7 -14.78 3.38 14.28
CA ILE A 7 -14.73 1.94 14.02
C ILE A 7 -14.41 1.23 15.33
N THR A 8 -15.23 0.27 15.71
CA THR A 8 -15.01 -0.59 16.87
C THR A 8 -14.05 -1.73 16.55
N TRP A 9 -13.34 -2.22 17.57
CA TRP A 9 -12.52 -3.41 17.42
C TRP A 9 -13.34 -4.64 17.03
N THR A 10 -14.57 -4.76 17.53
CA THR A 10 -15.49 -5.86 17.19
C THR A 10 -15.79 -5.88 15.70
N GLU A 11 -16.08 -4.74 15.09
CA GLU A 11 -16.28 -4.65 13.64
C GLU A 11 -15.05 -5.11 12.87
N ILE A 12 -13.86 -4.61 13.24
CA ILE A 12 -12.59 -5.05 12.61
C ILE A 12 -12.42 -6.57 12.75
N PHE A 13 -12.61 -7.11 13.96
CA PHE A 13 -12.42 -8.54 14.20
C PHE A 13 -13.42 -9.42 13.45
N ASN A 14 -14.66 -8.96 13.28
CA ASN A 14 -15.66 -9.65 12.47
C ASN A 14 -15.25 -9.72 11.00
N TYR A 15 -14.64 -8.65 10.47
CA TYR A 15 -14.15 -8.64 9.08
C TYR A 15 -12.89 -9.49 8.89
N ILE A 16 -11.88 -9.37 9.76
CA ILE A 16 -10.62 -10.10 9.57
C ILE A 16 -10.74 -11.60 9.85
N ARG A 17 -11.69 -12.02 10.70
CA ARG A 17 -11.95 -13.45 10.98
C ARG A 17 -12.96 -14.08 10.02
N GLY A 18 -13.61 -13.28 9.20
CA GLY A 18 -14.52 -13.74 8.16
C GLY A 18 -13.80 -14.05 6.85
N THR A 19 -14.52 -14.65 5.91
CA THR A 19 -14.03 -14.97 4.57
C THR A 19 -13.56 -13.76 3.78
N GLU A 20 -14.06 -12.56 4.11
CA GLU A 20 -13.63 -11.31 3.48
C GLU A 20 -12.19 -10.95 3.84
N GLY A 21 -11.75 -11.21 5.07
CA GLY A 21 -10.36 -11.04 5.49
C GLY A 21 -9.42 -11.92 4.67
N ASP A 22 -9.74 -13.21 4.56
CA ASP A 22 -8.97 -14.18 3.77
C ASP A 22 -8.95 -13.79 2.28
N ARG A 23 -10.11 -13.39 1.74
CA ARG A 23 -10.23 -12.93 0.34
C ARG A 23 -9.33 -11.73 0.07
N LEU A 24 -9.31 -10.76 0.97
CA LEU A 24 -8.45 -9.58 0.84
C LEU A 24 -6.97 -9.96 0.94
N LEU A 25 -6.59 -10.81 1.89
CA LEU A 25 -5.21 -11.29 2.03
C LEU A 25 -4.73 -12.02 0.76
N ALA A 26 -5.53 -12.94 0.22
CA ALA A 26 -5.21 -13.63 -1.03
C ALA A 26 -5.11 -12.65 -2.22
N LEU A 27 -6.02 -11.67 -2.30
CA LEU A 27 -5.99 -10.64 -3.34
C LEU A 27 -4.72 -9.80 -3.28
N TYR A 28 -4.28 -9.37 -2.09
CA TYR A 28 -3.04 -8.62 -1.94
C TYR A 28 -1.81 -9.49 -2.16
N GLY A 29 -1.82 -10.76 -1.73
CA GLY A 29 -0.77 -11.73 -2.04
C GLY A 29 -0.59 -11.91 -3.54
N ASN A 30 -1.68 -12.05 -4.30
CA ASN A 30 -1.62 -12.13 -5.75
C ASN A 30 -1.05 -10.85 -6.38
N ARG A 31 -1.46 -9.67 -5.91
CA ARG A 31 -0.92 -8.38 -6.38
C ARG A 31 0.58 -8.26 -6.15
N THR A 32 1.07 -8.69 -5.00
CA THR A 32 2.50 -8.70 -4.69
C THR A 32 3.26 -9.71 -5.55
N ASN A 33 2.70 -10.90 -5.77
CA ASN A 33 3.36 -11.97 -6.52
C ASN A 33 3.54 -11.64 -8.02
N ILE A 34 2.65 -10.83 -8.60
CA ILE A 34 2.74 -10.41 -10.01
C ILE A 34 3.68 -9.22 -10.24
N LEU A 35 4.29 -8.66 -9.18
CA LEU A 35 5.23 -7.55 -9.35
C LEU A 35 6.44 -7.98 -10.18
N GLU A 36 6.83 -7.07 -11.09
CA GLU A 36 8.04 -7.15 -11.89
C GLU A 36 8.77 -5.80 -11.81
N PRO A 37 9.99 -5.75 -11.25
CA PRO A 37 10.73 -6.86 -10.65
C PRO A 37 10.04 -7.40 -9.39
N LYS A 38 10.40 -8.63 -8.99
CA LYS A 38 9.91 -9.23 -7.74
C LYS A 38 10.24 -8.33 -6.55
N LEU A 39 9.30 -8.25 -5.59
CA LEU A 39 9.46 -7.46 -4.37
C LEU A 39 10.66 -7.97 -3.55
N THR A 40 11.68 -7.13 -3.37
CA THR A 40 12.87 -7.45 -2.56
C THR A 40 12.96 -6.62 -1.28
N TYR A 41 12.23 -5.51 -1.18
CA TYR A 41 12.24 -4.62 -0.02
C TYR A 41 10.92 -3.83 0.11
N VAL A 42 10.74 -3.16 1.24
CA VAL A 42 9.63 -2.23 1.51
C VAL A 42 10.17 -0.91 2.09
N PRO A 43 9.50 0.25 1.87
CA PRO A 43 8.29 0.44 1.06
C PRO A 43 8.59 0.31 -0.44
N HIS A 44 7.62 -0.22 -1.19
CA HIS A 44 7.70 -0.36 -2.64
C HIS A 44 6.64 0.51 -3.33
N ILE A 45 7.05 1.45 -4.19
CA ILE A 45 6.15 2.47 -4.78
C ILE A 45 6.10 2.33 -6.30
N LEU A 46 4.90 2.05 -6.81
CA LEU A 46 4.63 1.99 -8.25
C LEU A 46 3.71 3.13 -8.65
N PHE A 47 4.01 3.77 -9.77
CA PHE A 47 3.16 4.81 -10.36
C PHE A 47 2.45 4.22 -11.57
N ASN A 48 1.11 4.26 -11.60
CA ASN A 48 0.29 3.59 -12.62
C ASN A 48 0.60 2.09 -12.79
N GLY A 49 1.03 1.41 -11.72
CA GLY A 49 1.39 -0.01 -11.77
C GLY A 49 2.71 -0.29 -12.50
N ILE A 50 3.50 0.75 -12.80
CA ILE A 50 4.83 0.63 -13.40
C ILE A 50 5.88 0.85 -12.31
N PHE A 51 6.83 -0.07 -12.24
CA PHE A 51 8.01 0.08 -11.41
C PHE A 51 9.09 0.90 -12.12
N ASN A 52 9.64 1.90 -11.44
CA ASN A 52 10.80 2.65 -11.86
C ASN A 52 11.60 3.04 -10.61
N GLU A 53 12.80 2.47 -10.46
CA GLU A 53 13.65 2.64 -9.28
C GLU A 53 13.98 4.11 -9.02
N THR A 54 14.39 4.89 -10.04
CA THR A 54 14.67 6.33 -9.86
C THR A 54 13.46 7.10 -9.35
N VAL A 55 12.28 6.83 -9.93
CA VAL A 55 11.04 7.51 -9.53
C VAL A 55 10.60 7.08 -8.14
N GLU A 56 10.80 5.81 -7.78
CA GLU A 56 10.54 5.30 -6.45
C GLU A 56 11.47 5.94 -5.40
N ASP A 57 12.76 6.07 -5.71
CA ASP A 57 13.76 6.71 -4.87
C ASP A 57 13.41 8.19 -4.62
N GLU A 58 13.03 8.91 -5.67
CA GLU A 58 12.54 10.28 -5.57
C GLU A 58 11.27 10.35 -4.70
N ALA A 59 10.32 9.42 -4.92
CA ALA A 59 9.07 9.37 -4.18
C ALA A 59 9.25 9.02 -2.69
N ARG A 60 10.28 8.23 -2.34
CA ARG A 60 10.65 7.97 -0.94
C ARG A 60 11.18 9.22 -0.25
N ASN A 61 11.84 10.11 -0.99
CA ASN A 61 12.37 11.38 -0.47
C ASN A 61 11.31 12.49 -0.43
N ASP A 62 10.56 12.70 -1.51
CA ASP A 62 9.45 13.67 -1.61
C ASP A 62 8.33 13.14 -2.52
N PHE A 63 7.45 12.34 -1.93
CA PHE A 63 6.30 11.75 -2.62
C PHE A 63 5.42 12.79 -3.32
N LEU A 64 5.19 13.95 -2.68
CA LEU A 64 4.27 14.95 -3.20
C LEU A 64 4.83 15.64 -4.44
N SER A 65 6.14 15.94 -4.45
CA SER A 65 6.82 16.47 -5.62
C SER A 65 6.78 15.47 -6.78
N THR A 66 7.14 14.21 -6.53
CA THR A 66 7.15 13.16 -7.57
C THR A 66 5.76 12.95 -8.18
N VAL A 67 4.68 12.90 -7.38
CA VAL A 67 3.30 12.83 -7.88
C VAL A 67 2.97 14.02 -8.80
N ARG A 68 3.38 15.24 -8.41
CA ARG A 68 3.10 16.44 -9.21
C ARG A 68 3.79 16.41 -10.56
N ILE A 69 5.03 15.90 -10.62
CA ILE A 69 5.80 15.75 -11.86
C ILE A 69 5.10 14.75 -12.78
N ILE A 70 4.85 13.54 -12.29
CA ILE A 70 4.19 12.47 -13.05
C ILE A 70 2.81 12.90 -13.58
N ARG A 71 2.04 13.64 -12.77
CA ARG A 71 0.72 14.16 -13.16
C ARG A 71 0.79 15.18 -14.30
N ARG A 72 1.89 15.93 -14.45
CA ARG A 72 2.04 16.94 -15.51
C ARG A 72 2.31 16.31 -16.87
N ASP A 73 2.93 15.13 -16.88
CA ASP A 73 3.33 14.44 -18.11
C ASP A 73 2.24 13.55 -18.71
N ILE A 74 1.25 13.13 -17.89
CA ILE A 74 0.20 12.19 -18.28
C ILE A 74 -1.15 12.79 -17.87
N GLY A 75 -1.90 13.32 -18.84
CA GLY A 75 -3.26 13.82 -18.61
C GLY A 75 -4.12 12.75 -17.94
N ASN A 76 -4.57 13.05 -16.70
CA ASN A 76 -5.30 12.19 -15.76
C ASN A 76 -4.51 10.98 -15.20
N PHE A 77 -4.41 10.91 -13.86
CA PHE A 77 -3.67 9.86 -13.15
C PHE A 77 -4.50 9.25 -12.00
N VAL A 78 -4.42 7.92 -11.86
CA VAL A 78 -4.84 7.19 -10.66
C VAL A 78 -3.57 6.82 -9.91
N VAL A 79 -3.22 7.60 -8.89
CA VAL A 79 -2.05 7.29 -8.06
C VAL A 79 -2.40 6.08 -7.20
N HIS A 80 -1.91 4.90 -7.56
CA HIS A 80 -1.82 3.78 -6.62
C HIS A 80 -0.63 4.04 -5.70
N MET A 81 -0.77 5.02 -4.82
CA MET A 81 0.06 5.06 -3.62
C MET A 81 -0.45 3.90 -2.79
N ASP A 82 0.34 2.85 -2.67
CA ASP A 82 -0.01 1.78 -1.76
C ASP A 82 0.25 2.25 -0.32
N LEU A 83 -0.54 3.23 0.14
CA LEU A 83 -0.73 3.53 1.55
C LEU A 83 -1.37 2.34 2.28
N LYS A 84 -1.91 1.37 1.54
CA LYS A 84 -2.35 0.08 2.10
C LYS A 84 -1.17 -0.88 2.30
N ASN A 85 0.01 -0.57 1.75
CA ASN A 85 1.32 -1.18 2.05
C ASN A 85 2.16 -0.35 3.02
N ILE A 86 1.59 0.60 3.78
CA ILE A 86 2.14 0.79 5.13
C ILE A 86 1.78 -0.48 5.91
N MET A 87 2.59 -1.52 5.72
CA MET A 87 2.84 -2.48 6.79
C MET A 87 3.41 -1.64 7.93
N VAL A 88 2.54 -1.10 8.79
CA VAL A 88 2.93 -0.81 10.16
C VAL A 88 3.11 -2.19 10.76
N THR A 89 4.29 -2.77 10.58
CA THR A 89 4.74 -3.90 11.39
C THR A 89 5.00 -3.32 12.78
N ARG A 90 3.92 -3.05 13.53
CA ARG A 90 4.03 -2.82 14.96
C ARG A 90 4.34 -4.19 15.53
N TYR A 91 5.61 -4.41 15.89
CA TYR A 91 5.96 -5.41 16.89
C TYR A 91 5.12 -5.08 18.13
N ILE A 92 4.00 -5.78 18.28
CA ILE A 92 3.34 -5.91 19.58
C ILE A 92 4.03 -7.13 20.18
N HIS A 93 5.00 -6.88 21.07
CA HIS A 93 5.35 -7.88 22.06
C HIS A 93 4.05 -8.22 22.80
N ALA A 94 3.53 -9.41 22.54
CA ALA A 94 2.61 -10.09 23.42
C ALA A 94 3.40 -11.26 24.00
N TYR A 95 3.79 -11.07 25.25
CA TYR A 95 4.40 -11.97 26.24
C TYR A 95 4.80 -13.38 25.77
#